data_AF-A0A7X4JV40-F1
#
_entry.id   AF-A0A7X4JV40-F1
#
_cell.length_a   1.000
_cell.length_b   1.000
_cell.length_c   1.000
_cell.angle_alpha   90.00
_cell.angle_beta   90.00
_cell.angle_gamma   90.00
#
_symmetry.space_group_name_H-M   'P 1'
#
loop_
_entity.id
_entity.type
_entity.pdbx_description
1 polymer ?
#
loop_
_entity_poly.entity_id
_entity_poly.type
_entity_poly.pdbx_seq_one_letter_code
_entity_poly.pdbx_strand_id
1 'polypeptide(L)' 'MSWIEHHEVSERLASQAQAAWREGRQEEAPDLYARAAEAEEKALADLDTSKTRTVGISAVSALSLYYTAAR' A
#
# COMPACT_ATOMS: atom_id res chain seq x y z
N MET A 1 4.44 10.23 -11.51
CA MET A 1 4.48 10.49 -10.06
C MET A 1 5.86 10.06 -9.58
N SER A 2 6.30 10.55 -8.43
CA SER A 2 7.52 10.12 -7.75
C SER A 2 7.18 9.07 -6.70
N TRP A 3 8.21 8.39 -6.17
CA TRP A 3 8.06 7.44 -5.06
C TRP A 3 7.16 7.97 -3.94
N ILE A 4 7.34 9.24 -3.52
CA ILE A 4 6.58 9.80 -2.40
C ILE A 4 5.10 9.97 -2.73
N GLU A 5 4.76 10.37 -3.96
CA GLU A 5 3.36 10.51 -4.38
C GLU A 5 2.66 9.15 -4.44
N HIS A 6 3.35 8.12 -4.94
CA HIS A 6 2.83 6.75 -4.94
C HIS A 6 2.67 6.20 -3.52
N HIS A 7 3.64 6.45 -2.64
CA HIS A 7 3.60 6.05 -1.24
C HIS A 7 2.46 6.76 -0.46
N GLU A 8 2.27 8.07 -0.66
CA GLU A 8 1.17 8.81 -0.03
C GLU A 8 -0.22 8.31 -0.48
N VAL A 9 -0.35 7.92 -1.76
CA VAL A 9 -1.57 7.30 -2.27
C VAL A 9 -1.82 5.94 -1.60
N SER A 10 -0.78 5.12 -1.44
CA SER A 10 -0.83 3.85 -0.72
C SER A 10 -1.33 4.04 0.72
N GLU A 11 -0.69 4.93 1.49
CA GLU A 11 -1.05 5.21 2.89
C GLU A 11 -2.49 5.70 3.05
N ARG A 12 -2.95 6.55 2.13
CA ARG A 12 -4.34 7.05 2.13
C ARG A 12 -5.33 5.92 1.87
N LEU A 13 -5.07 5.05 0.89
CA LEU A 13 -5.95 3.92 0.57
C LEU A 13 -5.97 2.89 1.71
N ALA A 14 -4.83 2.57 2.30
CA ALA A 14 -4.73 1.67 3.45
C ALA A 14 -5.50 2.22 4.67
N SER A 15 -5.40 3.52 4.92
CA SER A 15 -6.16 4.19 5.98
C SER A 15 -7.67 4.13 5.73
N GLN A 16 -8.10 4.33 4.47
CA GLN A 16 -9.51 4.19 4.08
C GLN A 16 -10.01 2.75 4.24
N ALA A 17 -9.20 1.76 3.84
CA ALA A 17 -9.52 0.34 4.04
C ALA A 17 -9.71 0.00 5.52
N GLN A 18 -8.80 0.48 6.36
CA GLN A 18 -8.86 0.27 7.80
C GLN A 18 -10.08 0.93 8.44
N ALA A 19 -10.46 2.12 7.97
CA ALA A 19 -11.68 2.80 8.41
C ALA A 19 -12.94 2.03 7.98
N ALA A 20 -13.03 1.60 6.71
CA ALA A 20 -14.14 0.79 6.21
C ALA A 20 -14.33 -0.49 7.02
N TRP A 21 -13.23 -1.19 7.34
CA TRP A 21 -13.27 -2.38 8.18
C TRP A 21 -13.80 -2.10 9.60
N ARG A 22 -13.39 -0.98 10.21
CA ARG A 22 -13.85 -0.57 11.55
C ARG A 22 -15.31 -0.12 11.57
N GLU A 23 -15.80 0.42 10.46
CA GLU A 23 -17.17 0.90 10.29
C GLU A 23 -18.14 -0.20 9.83
N GLY A 24 -17.66 -1.45 9.71
CA GLY A 24 -18.48 -2.60 9.33
C GLY A 24 -18.71 -2.75 7.82
N ARG A 25 -18.12 -1.88 6.99
CA ARG A 25 -18.11 -1.99 5.52
C ARG A 25 -16.96 -2.88 5.06
N GLN A 26 -16.99 -4.13 5.51
CA GLN A 26 -15.90 -5.07 5.28
C GLN A 26 -15.77 -5.50 3.82
N GLU A 27 -16.85 -5.43 3.02
CA GLU A 27 -16.79 -5.73 1.59
C GLU A 27 -15.88 -4.77 0.79
N GLU A 28 -15.68 -3.54 1.26
CA GLU A 28 -14.88 -2.52 0.57
C GLU A 28 -13.39 -2.59 0.92
N ALA A 29 -13.04 -3.15 2.09
CA ALA A 29 -11.67 -3.13 2.60
C ALA A 29 -10.67 -3.92 1.72
N PRO A 30 -11.00 -5.11 1.19
CA PRO A 30 -10.08 -5.86 0.32
C PRO A 30 -9.64 -5.09 -0.94
N ASP A 31 -10.58 -4.45 -1.64
CA ASP A 31 -10.27 -3.65 -2.83
C ASP A 31 -9.38 -2.46 -2.49
N LEU A 32 -9.68 -1.75 -1.39
CA LEU A 32 -8.88 -0.62 -0.94
C LEU A 32 -7.45 -1.04 -0.55
N TYR A 33 -7.28 -2.17 0.14
CA TYR A 33 -5.95 -2.71 0.44
C TYR A 33 -5.19 -3.17 -0.82
N ALA A 34 -5.87 -3.79 -1.79
CA ALA A 34 -5.24 -4.18 -3.05
C ALA A 34 -4.74 -2.96 -3.83
N ARG A 35 -5.55 -1.91 -3.93
CA ARG A 35 -5.17 -0.66 -4.59
C ARG A 35 -4.07 0.09 -3.84
N ALA A 36 -4.03 -0.01 -2.52
CA ALA A 36 -2.91 0.51 -1.72
C ALA A 36 -1.62 -0.25 -2.07
N ALA A 37 -1.68 -1.58 -2.15
CA ALA A 37 -0.54 -2.42 -2.50
C ALA A 37 0.01 -2.09 -3.90
N GLU A 38 -0.86 -1.91 -4.90
CA GLU A 38 -0.48 -1.50 -6.25
C GLU A 38 0.22 -0.13 -6.28
N ALA A 39 -0.22 0.80 -5.42
CA ALA A 39 0.42 2.11 -5.30
C ALA A 39 1.81 1.98 -4.66
N GLU A 40 1.97 1.16 -3.63
CA GLU A 40 3.26 0.89 -3.00
C GLU A 40 4.22 0.14 -3.94
N GLU A 41 3.71 -0.75 -4.79
CA GLU A 41 4.49 -1.43 -5.83
C GLU A 41 5.03 -0.43 -6.86
N LYS A 42 4.22 0.54 -7.28
CA LYS A 42 4.67 1.65 -8.14
C LYS A 42 5.70 2.52 -7.42
N ALA A 43 5.51 2.78 -6.13
CA ALA A 43 6.50 3.49 -5.33
C ALA A 43 7.83 2.73 -5.33
N LEU A 44 7.79 1.42 -5.09
CA LEU A 44 8.98 0.56 -5.10
C LEU A 44 9.71 0.59 -6.45
N ALA A 45 8.98 0.58 -7.56
CA ALA A 45 9.56 0.66 -8.91
C ALA A 45 10.29 1.98 -9.19
N ASP A 46 9.88 3.07 -8.54
CA ASP A 46 10.47 4.41 -8.69
C ASP A 46 11.69 4.64 -7.77
N LEU A 47 12.02 3.72 -6.87
CA LEU A 47 13.13 3.89 -5.93
C LEU A 47 14.49 3.62 -6.55
N ASP A 48 15.45 4.48 -6.18
CA ASP A 48 16.86 4.18 -6.37
C ASP A 48 17.27 2.98 -5.49
N THR A 49 17.69 1.90 -6.15
CA THR A 49 18.15 0.65 -5.51
C THR A 49 19.30 0.85 -4.51
N SER A 50 20.06 1.96 -4.59
CA SER A 50 21.08 2.30 -3.60
C SER A 50 20.48 2.63 -2.21
N LYS A 51 19.19 3.00 -2.15
CA LYS A 51 18.44 3.30 -0.93
C LYS A 51 17.88 2.02 -0.29
N THR A 52 18.76 1.07 0.02
CA THR A 52 18.40 -0.29 0.47
C THR A 52 17.34 -0.33 1.57
N ARG A 53 17.39 0.58 2.56
CA ARG A 53 16.39 0.67 3.62
C ARG A 53 15.00 1.00 3.07
N THR A 54 14.89 2.03 2.24
CA THR A 54 13.61 2.48 1.68
C THR A 54 13.03 1.42 0.75
N VAL A 55 13.87 0.80 -0.09
CA VAL A 55 13.46 -0.34 -0.93
C VAL A 55 12.89 -1.47 -0.10
N GLY A 56 13.60 -1.88 0.97
CA GLY A 56 13.13 -2.95 1.84
C GLY A 56 11.81 -2.63 2.53
N ILE A 57 11.64 -1.40 3.03
CA ILE A 57 10.39 -0.96 3.69
C ILE A 57 9.24 -0.95 2.69
N SER A 58 9.40 -0.36 1.50
CA SER A 58 8.33 -0.33 0.49
C SER A 58 7.97 -1.73 -0.01
N ALA A 59 8.94 -2.64 -0.17
CA ALA A 59 8.67 -4.02 -0.54
C ALA A 59 7.86 -4.78 0.53
N VAL A 60 8.23 -4.64 1.80
CA VAL A 60 7.47 -5.26 2.91
C VAL A 60 6.08 -4.64 3.05
N SER A 61 5.96 -3.32 2.83
CA SER A 61 4.67 -2.63 2.85
C SER A 61 3.73 -3.16 1.76
N ALA A 62 4.19 -3.21 0.50
CA ALA A 62 3.39 -3.74 -0.62
C ALA A 62 2.94 -5.19 -0.36
N LEU A 63 3.84 -6.05 0.10
CA LEU A 63 3.53 -7.44 0.44
C LEU A 63 2.48 -7.54 1.56
N SER A 64 2.62 -6.74 2.61
CA SER A 64 1.69 -6.74 3.75
C SER A 64 0.30 -6.29 3.34
N LEU A 65 0.20 -5.31 2.44
CA LEU A 65 -1.06 -4.83 1.89
C LEU A 65 -1.73 -5.90 1.02
N TYR A 66 -1.00 -6.55 0.11
CA TYR A 66 -1.53 -7.67 -0.69
C TYR A 66 -1.99 -8.84 0.18
N TYR A 67 -1.22 -9.20 1.21
CA TYR A 67 -1.60 -10.25 2.14
C TYR A 67 -2.89 -9.89 2.91
N THR A 68 -3.03 -8.64 3.31
CA THR A 68 -4.23 -8.16 4.01
C THR A 68 -5.44 -8.11 3.09
N ALA A 69 -5.26 -7.74 1.82
CA ALA A 69 -6.32 -7.73 0.82
C ALA A 69 -6.87 -9.14 0.51
N ALA A 70 -6.04 -10.17 0.65
CA ALA A 70 -6.41 -11.55 0.36
C ALA A 70 -7.04 -12.31 1.54
N ARG A 71 -7.20 -11.65 2.70
CA ARG A 71 -7.64 -12.27 3.96
C ARG A 71 -9.09 -11.93 4.29
#